data_AF-A0AAD2CK04-F1
#
_entry.id   AF-A0AAD2CK04-F1
#
_cell.length_a   1.000
_cell.length_b   1.000
_cell.length_c   1.000
_cell.angle_alpha   90.00
_cell.angle_beta   90.00
_cell.angle_gamma   90.00
#
_symmetry.space_group_name_H-M   'P 1'
#
loop_
_entity.id
_entity.type
_entity.pdbx_description
1 polymer ?
#
loop_
_entity_poly.entity_id
_entity_poly.type
_entity_poly.pdbx_seq_one_letter_code
_entity_poly.pdbx_strand_id
1 'polypeptide(L)'
;MPPAKPDPPKLSLTAVRQRSLSVPGCRELPSTNPTTILSFVVGLDEQDSKQLARINVFLQSGTIGTSRVLNGTVRQTFRRNVTSLDTVGRLLRHPEKLVEIDNALVSFDDNKNATVHQQQQSLKKQAELAEVGHCILQVEKEKLEKHLSDLMVAAHDNNINTDKKNAFAKQKPQQPQQKNKEPPAPTKPVKRNAHSNNETDDDSDDGSHSSGESSLDGLEFQFSLPEDVMTQVDQCLRDIQKLDKIVTGVATNGEGTVFLYGNGGVAYTPSIPKALYQKLRNLRNTNLKARPSYIAVGTKNRYFVAFHDGTADWKAPKALDRILKKCISDQKMPRSVSFGKTFDTFFVVFHDGSWQYQGRGIPESLEEKLEERDCRADLMTVNLGPEGEWFLKAKNGRMWWNEISEELDGEINDILDSGKYLHNMDFGDGGSFFLSFHE
;
A
#
# COMPACT_ATOMS: atom_id res chain seq x y z
N MET A 1 46.24 14.33 -13.38
CA MET A 1 45.64 13.57 -12.27
C MET A 1 46.16 12.13 -12.34
N PRO A 2 46.69 11.56 -11.24
CA PRO A 2 47.03 10.14 -11.23
C PRO A 2 45.75 9.29 -11.45
N PRO A 3 45.83 8.16 -12.17
CA PRO A 3 44.69 7.28 -12.35
C PRO A 3 44.20 6.78 -10.98
N ALA A 4 42.87 6.80 -10.78
CA ALA A 4 42.26 6.29 -9.56
C ALA A 4 42.67 4.82 -9.36
N LYS A 5 43.09 4.47 -8.14
CA LYS A 5 43.38 3.08 -7.79
C LYS A 5 42.11 2.24 -8.00
N PRO A 6 42.19 1.07 -8.65
CA PRO A 6 41.04 0.21 -8.83
C PRO A 6 40.53 -0.27 -7.46
N ASP A 7 39.20 -0.29 -7.31
CA ASP A 7 38.56 -0.79 -6.10
C ASP A 7 38.93 -2.26 -5.85
N PRO A 8 39.13 -2.67 -4.59
CA PRO A 8 39.38 -4.07 -4.26
C PRO A 8 38.18 -4.93 -4.70
N PRO A 9 38.42 -6.18 -5.12
CA PRO A 9 37.34 -7.07 -5.55
C PRO A 9 36.40 -7.36 -4.37
N LYS A 10 35.08 -7.34 -4.62
CA LYS A 10 34.07 -7.64 -3.60
C LYS A 10 34.10 -9.09 -3.12
N LEU A 11 34.57 -10.01 -3.96
CA LEU A 11 34.73 -11.41 -3.63
C LEU A 11 36.18 -11.84 -3.86
N SER A 12 36.76 -12.54 -2.88
CA SER A 12 38.11 -13.10 -3.00
C SER A 12 38.11 -14.32 -3.93
N LEU A 13 38.98 -14.30 -4.94
CA LEU A 13 39.20 -15.40 -5.89
C LEU A 13 39.41 -16.74 -5.18
N THR A 14 40.35 -16.79 -4.25
CA THR A 14 40.72 -18.00 -3.50
C THR A 14 39.56 -18.49 -2.65
N ALA A 15 38.80 -17.57 -2.05
CA ALA A 15 37.69 -17.94 -1.18
C ALA A 15 36.50 -18.51 -1.94
N VAL A 16 36.20 -17.99 -3.14
CA VAL A 16 35.15 -18.54 -4.01
C VAL A 16 35.52 -19.94 -4.49
N ARG A 17 36.78 -20.18 -4.90
CA ARG A 17 37.28 -21.51 -5.27
C ARG A 17 37.23 -22.50 -4.10
N GLN A 18 37.67 -22.09 -2.92
CA GLN A 18 37.61 -22.95 -1.74
C GLN A 18 36.16 -23.31 -1.41
N ARG A 19 35.23 -22.35 -1.57
CA ARG A 19 33.81 -22.59 -1.34
C ARG A 19 33.21 -23.55 -2.38
N SER A 20 33.58 -23.45 -3.66
CA SER A 20 33.06 -24.33 -4.70
C SER A 20 33.49 -25.80 -4.51
N LEU A 21 34.70 -26.05 -3.98
CA LEU A 21 35.16 -27.40 -3.64
C LEU A 21 34.30 -28.09 -2.57
N SER A 22 33.60 -27.33 -1.73
CA SER A 22 32.68 -27.87 -0.71
C SER A 22 31.28 -28.20 -1.24
N VAL A 23 31.02 -27.98 -2.53
CA VAL A 23 29.71 -28.20 -3.16
C VAL A 23 29.77 -29.46 -4.02
N PRO A 24 29.06 -30.55 -3.64
CA PRO A 24 29.00 -31.76 -4.44
C PRO A 24 28.50 -31.48 -5.86
N GLY A 25 29.13 -32.08 -6.87
CA GLY A 25 28.76 -31.90 -8.29
C GLY A 25 29.14 -30.54 -8.89
N CYS A 26 29.84 -29.67 -8.17
CA CYS A 26 30.32 -28.40 -8.69
C CYS A 26 31.68 -28.55 -9.39
N ARG A 27 31.74 -28.18 -10.67
CA ARG A 27 32.98 -28.22 -11.46
C ARG A 27 33.31 -26.83 -12.02
N GLU A 28 34.51 -26.32 -11.73
CA GLU A 28 35.02 -25.09 -12.34
C GLU A 28 35.31 -25.33 -13.84
N LEU A 29 34.82 -24.43 -14.69
CA LEU A 29 35.10 -24.41 -16.13
C LEU A 29 36.30 -23.50 -16.42
N PRO A 30 37.12 -23.83 -17.44
CA PRO A 30 38.13 -22.91 -17.95
C PRO A 30 37.49 -21.59 -18.38
N SER A 31 38.02 -20.47 -17.88
CA SER A 31 37.59 -19.12 -18.20
C SER A 31 38.71 -18.38 -18.94
N THR A 32 38.35 -17.53 -19.89
CA THR A 32 39.31 -16.64 -20.58
C THR A 32 39.93 -15.62 -19.63
N ASN A 33 39.23 -15.26 -18.55
CA ASN A 33 39.69 -14.29 -17.57
C ASN A 33 39.49 -14.83 -16.13
N PRO A 34 40.31 -15.81 -15.69
CA PRO A 34 40.12 -16.48 -14.40
C PRO A 34 40.40 -15.56 -13.19
N THR A 35 40.98 -14.39 -13.41
CA THR A 35 41.24 -13.38 -12.37
C THR A 35 40.03 -12.50 -12.07
N THR A 36 39.06 -12.41 -12.97
CA THR A 36 37.89 -11.54 -12.83
C THR A 36 36.57 -12.31 -12.82
N ILE A 37 36.51 -13.45 -13.51
CA ILE A 37 35.29 -14.26 -13.66
C ILE A 37 35.63 -15.73 -13.43
N LEU A 38 34.94 -16.35 -12.46
CA LEU A 38 34.92 -17.80 -12.26
C LEU A 38 33.64 -18.38 -12.85
N SER A 39 33.75 -19.42 -13.67
CA SER A 39 32.62 -20.14 -14.23
C SER A 39 32.53 -21.53 -13.61
N PHE A 40 31.35 -21.94 -13.19
CA PHE A 40 31.08 -23.25 -12.62
C PHE A 40 29.93 -23.92 -13.36
N VAL A 41 29.92 -25.24 -13.42
CA VAL A 41 28.75 -26.05 -13.78
C VAL A 41 28.33 -26.83 -12.53
N VAL A 42 27.03 -26.82 -12.27
CA VAL A 42 26.41 -27.44 -11.09
C VAL A 42 25.10 -28.14 -11.51
N GLY A 43 24.81 -29.30 -10.93
CA GLY A 43 23.60 -30.08 -11.20
C GLY A 43 23.70 -31.51 -10.64
N LEU A 44 22.54 -32.14 -10.42
CA LEU A 44 22.42 -33.49 -9.85
C LEU A 44 22.48 -34.54 -10.96
N ASP A 45 23.51 -35.39 -10.87
CA ASP A 45 23.72 -36.68 -11.57
C ASP A 45 23.63 -36.77 -13.10
N GLU A 46 24.51 -37.61 -13.66
CA GLU A 46 24.63 -37.86 -15.11
C GLU A 46 23.37 -38.50 -15.73
N GLN A 47 22.46 -39.04 -14.91
CA GLN A 47 21.27 -39.76 -15.39
C GLN A 47 20.12 -38.84 -15.77
N ASP A 48 20.09 -37.57 -15.33
CA ASP A 48 18.99 -36.66 -15.62
C ASP A 48 19.52 -35.33 -16.17
N SER A 49 19.74 -35.28 -17.48
CA SER A 49 20.31 -34.15 -18.24
C SER A 49 19.53 -32.83 -18.12
N LYS A 50 18.44 -32.78 -17.36
CA LYS A 50 17.48 -31.67 -17.31
C LYS A 50 17.77 -30.60 -16.26
N GLN A 51 18.85 -30.69 -15.46
CA GLN A 51 19.07 -29.69 -14.38
C GLN A 51 20.46 -29.05 -14.31
N LEU A 52 21.30 -29.16 -15.33
CA LEU A 52 22.59 -28.44 -15.34
C LEU A 52 22.38 -26.91 -15.36
N ALA A 53 23.10 -26.21 -14.49
CA ALA A 53 23.21 -24.76 -14.51
C ALA A 53 24.68 -24.35 -14.62
N ARG A 54 24.96 -23.34 -15.44
CA ARG A 54 26.24 -22.65 -15.47
C ARG A 54 26.16 -21.41 -14.60
N ILE A 55 27.06 -21.28 -13.63
CA ILE A 55 27.12 -20.12 -12.73
C ILE A 55 28.40 -19.35 -13.00
N ASN A 56 28.27 -18.06 -13.32
CA ASN A 56 29.39 -17.15 -13.53
C ASN A 56 29.46 -16.16 -12.35
N VAL A 57 30.58 -16.13 -11.65
CA VAL A 57 30.83 -15.25 -10.49
C VAL A 57 31.81 -14.15 -10.91
N PHE A 58 31.33 -12.90 -10.93
CA PHE A 58 32.11 -11.71 -11.26
C PHE A 58 32.69 -11.09 -9.99
N LEU A 59 33.98 -11.34 -9.74
CA LEU A 59 34.62 -11.08 -8.45
C LEU A 59 34.66 -9.59 -8.06
N GLN A 60 34.82 -8.71 -9.06
CA GLN A 60 34.93 -7.27 -8.83
C GLN A 60 33.57 -6.63 -8.47
N SER A 61 32.51 -6.98 -9.20
CA SER A 61 31.18 -6.39 -9.00
C SER A 61 30.36 -7.10 -7.93
N GLY A 62 30.73 -8.33 -7.57
CA GLY A 62 29.91 -9.23 -6.76
C GLY A 62 28.67 -9.71 -7.52
N THR A 63 28.66 -9.62 -8.86
CA THR A 63 27.54 -10.14 -9.65
C THR A 63 27.67 -11.64 -9.85
N ILE A 64 26.56 -12.36 -9.76
CA ILE A 64 26.48 -13.79 -10.04
C ILE A 64 25.42 -14.00 -11.11
N GLY A 65 25.82 -14.55 -12.26
CA GLY A 65 24.92 -14.91 -13.35
C GLY A 65 24.67 -16.41 -13.36
N THR A 66 23.41 -16.85 -13.37
CA THR A 66 23.02 -18.26 -13.49
C THR A 66 22.40 -18.48 -14.85
N SER A 67 22.96 -19.40 -15.64
CA SER A 67 22.46 -19.78 -16.96
C SER A 67 21.94 -21.22 -16.94
N ARG A 68 20.77 -21.46 -17.52
CA ARG A 68 20.23 -22.82 -17.74
C ARG A 68 19.66 -22.91 -19.16
N VAL A 69 19.58 -24.13 -19.69
CA VAL A 69 18.90 -24.42 -20.95
C VAL A 69 17.49 -24.89 -20.63
N LEU A 70 16.49 -24.16 -21.10
CA LEU A 70 15.07 -24.52 -20.98
C LEU A 70 14.48 -24.55 -22.39
N ASN A 71 13.91 -25.70 -22.79
CA ASN A 71 13.30 -25.90 -24.11
C ASN A 71 14.23 -25.49 -25.28
N GLY A 72 15.51 -25.90 -25.21
CA GLY A 72 16.53 -25.56 -26.23
C GLY A 72 17.02 -24.11 -26.19
N THR A 73 16.51 -23.26 -25.32
CA THR A 73 16.89 -21.85 -25.20
C THR A 73 17.70 -21.59 -23.93
N VAL A 74 18.78 -20.81 -24.04
CA VAL A 74 19.57 -20.39 -22.87
C VAL A 74 18.88 -19.21 -22.19
N ARG A 75 18.54 -19.37 -20.92
CA ARG A 75 17.98 -18.31 -20.07
C ARG A 75 18.97 -17.96 -18.96
N GLN A 76 19.04 -16.69 -18.57
CA GLN A 76 20.00 -16.17 -17.60
C GLN A 76 19.33 -15.32 -16.53
N THR A 77 19.68 -15.53 -15.26
CA THR A 77 19.34 -14.65 -14.13
C THR A 77 20.60 -14.02 -13.55
N PHE A 78 20.48 -12.83 -12.96
CA PHE A 78 21.61 -12.10 -12.38
C PHE A 78 21.29 -11.62 -10.96
N ARG A 79 22.14 -11.97 -10.00
CA ARG A 79 22.17 -11.35 -8.67
C ARG A 79 23.35 -10.41 -8.56
N ARG A 80 23.11 -9.13 -8.27
CA ARG A 80 24.16 -8.10 -8.16
C ARG A 80 24.57 -7.88 -6.71
N ASN A 81 25.75 -7.33 -6.50
CA ASN A 81 26.25 -6.88 -5.19
C ASN A 81 26.33 -7.98 -4.11
N VAL A 82 26.61 -9.22 -4.51
CA VAL A 82 26.86 -10.32 -3.59
C VAL A 82 28.24 -10.15 -2.97
N THR A 83 28.28 -9.97 -1.65
CA THR A 83 29.52 -9.83 -0.86
C THR A 83 29.76 -11.03 0.07
N SER A 84 28.74 -11.86 0.31
CA SER A 84 28.82 -13.03 1.21
C SER A 84 29.16 -14.32 0.45
N LEU A 85 30.17 -15.05 0.95
CA LEU A 85 30.54 -16.38 0.46
C LEU A 85 29.47 -17.44 0.72
N ASP A 86 28.62 -17.26 1.74
CA ASP A 86 27.53 -18.19 2.02
C ASP A 86 26.43 -18.07 0.96
N THR A 87 26.16 -16.85 0.47
CA THR A 87 25.27 -16.65 -0.68
C THR A 87 25.82 -17.32 -1.94
N VAL A 88 27.13 -17.19 -2.19
CA VAL A 88 27.79 -17.90 -3.30
C VAL A 88 27.62 -19.42 -3.15
N GLY A 89 27.93 -19.97 -1.97
CA GLY A 89 27.78 -21.39 -1.69
C GLY A 89 26.34 -21.89 -1.85
N ARG A 90 25.35 -21.10 -1.41
CA ARG A 90 23.93 -21.42 -1.58
C ARG A 90 23.53 -21.47 -3.05
N LEU A 91 23.95 -20.49 -3.85
CA LEU A 91 23.65 -20.47 -5.30
C LEU A 91 24.32 -21.62 -6.05
N LEU A 92 25.53 -22.02 -5.63
CA LEU A 92 26.20 -23.19 -6.18
C LEU A 92 25.48 -24.51 -5.83
N ARG A 93 24.94 -24.65 -4.61
CA ARG A 93 24.17 -25.85 -4.18
C ARG A 93 22.77 -25.91 -4.78
N HIS A 94 22.11 -24.75 -4.84
CA HIS A 94 20.72 -24.61 -5.26
C HIS A 94 20.61 -23.45 -6.25
N PRO A 95 21.01 -23.66 -7.52
CA PRO A 95 20.90 -22.64 -8.54
C PRO A 95 19.42 -22.35 -8.78
N GLU A 96 19.06 -21.07 -8.88
CA GLU A 96 17.68 -20.64 -9.04
C GLU A 96 16.96 -21.45 -10.13
N LYS A 97 15.74 -21.89 -9.82
CA LYS A 97 14.84 -22.44 -10.82
C LYS A 97 14.42 -21.29 -11.74
N LEU A 98 14.46 -21.53 -13.04
CA LEU A 98 13.84 -20.61 -13.98
C LEU A 98 12.33 -20.81 -13.87
N VAL A 99 11.62 -19.74 -13.58
CA VAL A 99 10.17 -19.71 -13.73
C VAL A 99 9.90 -19.59 -15.22
N GLU A 100 9.13 -20.52 -15.78
CA GLU A 100 8.64 -20.43 -17.15
C GLU A 100 7.63 -19.29 -17.18
N ILE A 101 8.05 -18.12 -17.67
CA ILE A 101 7.11 -17.05 -17.97
C ILE A 101 6.41 -17.49 -19.24
N ASP A 102 5.11 -17.74 -19.15
CA ASP A 102 4.30 -18.10 -20.29
C ASP A 102 4.44 -17.02 -21.36
N ASN A 103 4.88 -17.40 -22.56
CA ASN A 103 5.09 -16.46 -23.65
C ASN A 103 3.76 -15.82 -24.11
N ALA A 104 2.60 -16.38 -23.71
CA ALA A 104 1.30 -15.74 -23.89
C ALA A 104 1.14 -14.43 -23.10
N LEU A 105 1.91 -14.23 -22.03
CA LEU A 105 1.90 -13.00 -21.20
C LEU A 105 2.93 -11.95 -21.66
N VAL A 106 3.82 -12.30 -22.59
CA VAL A 106 4.89 -11.40 -23.07
C VAL A 106 4.96 -11.44 -24.60
N SER A 107 3.87 -11.08 -25.26
CA SER A 107 3.89 -10.72 -26.68
C SER A 107 3.73 -9.21 -26.84
N PHE A 108 4.83 -8.49 -26.69
CA PHE A 108 5.01 -7.16 -27.28
C PHE A 108 6.28 -7.19 -28.12
N ASP A 109 6.14 -7.70 -29.34
CA ASP A 109 7.08 -7.40 -30.41
C ASP A 109 6.75 -6.04 -31.04
N ASP A 110 7.81 -5.38 -31.51
CA ASP A 110 7.89 -4.13 -32.28
C ASP A 110 7.73 -2.79 -31.53
N ASN A 111 8.87 -2.12 -31.25
CA ASN A 111 9.33 -1.02 -32.12
C ASN A 111 10.58 -0.29 -31.62
N LYS A 112 11.63 -0.27 -32.44
CA LYS A 112 12.79 0.64 -32.32
C LYS A 112 12.44 2.12 -32.59
N ASN A 113 11.18 2.44 -32.88
CA ASN A 113 10.67 3.81 -33.04
C ASN A 113 10.04 4.39 -31.75
N ALA A 114 9.83 3.58 -30.71
CA ALA A 114 9.21 4.04 -29.46
C ALA A 114 10.09 5.03 -28.69
N THR A 115 11.42 4.94 -28.81
CA THR A 115 12.34 5.77 -28.01
C THR A 115 12.24 7.26 -28.34
N VAL A 116 12.01 7.62 -29.61
CA VAL A 116 11.87 9.03 -30.03
C VAL A 116 10.51 9.58 -29.61
N HIS A 117 9.44 8.79 -29.76
CA HIS A 117 8.10 9.22 -29.38
C HIS A 117 7.95 9.34 -27.85
N GLN A 118 8.59 8.45 -27.09
CA GLN A 118 8.59 8.49 -25.63
C GLN A 118 9.44 9.66 -25.10
N GLN A 119 10.54 9.99 -25.77
CA GLN A 119 11.34 11.19 -25.45
C GLN A 119 10.59 12.48 -25.80
N GLN A 120 9.87 12.54 -26.92
CA GLN A 120 9.00 13.68 -27.27
C GLN A 120 7.83 13.84 -26.28
N GLN A 121 7.19 12.75 -25.86
CA GLN A 121 6.14 12.80 -24.84
C GLN A 121 6.68 13.25 -23.48
N SER A 122 7.87 12.80 -23.09
CA SER A 122 8.53 13.25 -21.85
C SER A 122 8.86 14.75 -21.90
N LEU A 123 9.33 15.25 -23.05
CA LEU A 123 9.62 16.68 -23.22
C LEU A 123 8.33 17.52 -23.23
N LYS A 124 7.25 17.00 -23.84
CA LYS A 124 5.95 17.66 -23.83
C LYS A 124 5.38 17.77 -22.41
N LYS A 125 5.44 16.69 -21.62
CA LYS A 125 5.04 16.72 -20.19
C LYS A 125 5.88 17.69 -19.36
N GLN A 126 7.19 17.79 -19.62
CA GLN A 126 8.05 18.77 -18.95
C GLN A 126 7.72 20.22 -19.33
N ALA A 127 7.35 20.47 -20.59
CA ALA A 127 6.90 21.79 -21.04
C ALA A 127 5.55 22.18 -20.41
N GLU A 128 4.57 21.27 -20.39
CA GLU A 128 3.28 21.49 -19.74
C GLU A 128 3.44 21.76 -18.23
N LEU A 129 4.32 21.01 -17.56
CA LEU A 129 4.63 21.24 -16.14
C LEU A 129 5.28 22.61 -15.90
N ALA A 130 6.15 23.05 -16.82
CA ALA A 130 6.78 24.38 -16.76
C ALA A 130 5.76 25.51 -16.97
N GLU A 131 4.78 25.33 -17.85
CA GLU A 131 3.67 26.29 -18.06
C GLU A 131 2.80 26.41 -16.80
N VAL A 132 2.43 25.29 -16.17
CA VAL A 132 1.69 25.30 -14.90
C VAL A 132 2.50 26.00 -13.81
N GLY A 133 3.81 25.71 -13.71
CA GLY A 133 4.71 26.39 -12.80
C GLY A 133 4.77 27.90 -13.03
N HIS A 134 4.80 28.34 -14.29
CA HIS A 134 4.78 29.76 -14.65
C HIS A 134 3.47 30.45 -14.24
N CYS A 135 2.31 29.82 -14.48
CA CYS A 135 1.01 30.34 -14.04
C CYS A 135 0.93 30.52 -12.53
N ILE A 136 1.42 29.56 -11.74
CA ILE A 136 1.46 29.66 -10.27
C ILE A 136 2.34 30.84 -9.84
N LEU A 137 3.53 30.97 -10.41
CA LEU A 137 4.45 32.07 -10.09
C LEU A 137 3.87 33.43 -10.47
N GLN A 138 3.12 33.52 -11.57
CA GLN A 138 2.46 34.75 -12.00
C GLN A 138 1.35 35.18 -11.03
N VAL A 139 0.51 34.24 -10.56
CA VAL A 139 -0.53 34.53 -9.56
C VAL A 139 0.07 34.99 -8.23
N GLU A 140 1.16 34.34 -7.78
CA GLU A 140 1.85 34.76 -6.55
C GLU A 140 2.52 36.13 -6.71
N LYS A 141 3.06 36.44 -7.90
CA LYS A 141 3.58 37.78 -8.20
C LYS A 141 2.49 38.84 -8.10
N GLU A 142 1.33 38.64 -8.72
CA GLU A 142 0.20 39.58 -8.67
C GLU A 142 -0.31 39.80 -7.24
N LYS A 143 -0.34 38.73 -6.44
CA LYS A 143 -0.70 38.80 -5.02
C LYS A 143 0.31 39.62 -4.21
N LEU A 144 1.61 39.46 -4.48
CA LEU A 144 2.67 40.25 -3.84
C LEU A 144 2.59 41.73 -4.25
N GLU A 145 2.35 42.02 -5.52
CA GLU A 145 2.15 43.39 -6.02
C GLU A 145 0.95 44.06 -5.37
N LYS A 146 -0.16 43.32 -5.19
CA LYS A 146 -1.33 43.80 -4.45
C LYS A 146 -1.00 44.10 -2.99
N HIS A 147 -0.34 43.20 -2.28
CA HIS A 147 0.07 43.45 -0.90
C HIS A 147 1.01 44.64 -0.78
N LEU A 148 1.93 44.82 -1.73
CA LEU A 148 2.81 45.99 -1.77
C LEU A 148 2.00 47.28 -1.94
N SER A 149 1.01 47.28 -2.83
CA SER A 149 0.09 48.41 -3.02
C SER A 149 -0.70 48.73 -1.76
N ASP A 150 -1.28 47.70 -1.11
CA ASP A 150 -2.04 47.85 0.14
C ASP A 150 -1.16 48.45 1.25
N LEU A 151 0.11 48.02 1.35
CA LEU A 151 1.08 48.58 2.30
C LEU A 151 1.43 50.04 2.00
N MET A 152 1.54 50.42 0.72
CA MET A 152 1.79 51.81 0.34
C MET A 152 0.60 52.72 0.68
N VAL A 153 -0.64 52.25 0.47
CA VAL A 153 -1.84 52.97 0.88
C VAL A 153 -1.90 53.11 2.40
N ALA A 154 -1.65 52.03 3.14
CA ALA A 154 -1.61 52.06 4.60
C ALA A 154 -0.52 53.00 5.14
N ALA A 155 0.65 53.06 4.49
CA ALA A 155 1.70 54.01 4.86
C ALA A 155 1.26 55.47 4.64
N HIS A 156 0.54 55.75 3.55
CA HIS A 156 0.01 57.09 3.27
C HIS A 156 -1.07 57.52 4.29
N ASP A 157 -2.00 56.62 4.60
CA ASP A 157 -3.08 56.87 5.57
C ASP A 157 -2.53 57.06 7.00
N ASN A 158 -1.49 56.32 7.36
CA ASN A 158 -0.82 56.50 8.64
C ASN A 158 -0.16 57.88 8.74
N ASN A 159 0.41 58.39 7.65
CA ASN A 159 1.02 59.72 7.61
C ASN A 159 -0.03 60.84 7.79
N ILE A 160 -1.20 60.70 7.13
CA ILE A 160 -2.32 61.64 7.26
C ILE A 160 -2.94 61.61 8.67
N ASN A 161 -2.98 60.44 9.31
CA ASN A 161 -3.54 60.31 10.67
C ASN A 161 -2.60 60.81 11.77
N THR A 162 -1.27 60.82 11.56
CA THR A 162 -0.34 61.51 12.48
C THR A 162 -0.59 63.01 12.53
N ASP A 163 -0.94 63.63 11.41
CA ASP A 163 -1.28 65.06 11.37
C ASP A 163 -2.63 65.36 12.04
N LYS A 164 -3.61 64.46 11.93
CA LYS A 164 -4.93 64.61 12.56
C LYS A 164 -4.96 64.27 14.06
N LYS A 165 -4.14 63.32 14.53
CA LYS A 165 -4.04 62.98 15.96
C LYS A 165 -3.44 64.10 16.81
N ASN A 166 -2.61 64.97 16.22
CA ASN A 166 -2.16 66.20 16.89
C ASN A 166 -3.27 67.26 17.04
N ALA A 167 -4.38 67.14 16.29
CA ALA A 167 -5.49 68.10 16.36
C ALA A 167 -6.66 67.68 17.29
N PHE A 168 -6.77 66.41 17.68
CA PHE A 168 -7.97 65.86 18.35
C PHE A 168 -7.79 65.32 19.78
N ALA A 169 -6.67 65.62 20.45
CA ALA A 169 -6.45 65.28 21.86
C ALA A 169 -7.26 66.11 22.88
N LYS A 170 -8.50 66.50 22.54
CA LYS A 170 -9.49 67.11 23.44
C LYS A 170 -10.89 66.64 23.08
N GLN A 171 -11.34 65.50 23.62
CA GLN A 171 -12.69 65.26 24.16
C GLN A 171 -12.96 63.74 24.36
N LYS A 172 -13.17 63.34 25.61
CA LYS A 172 -13.99 62.19 26.05
C LYS A 172 -15.48 62.58 25.87
N PRO A 173 -16.48 61.67 25.70
CA PRO A 173 -16.74 60.56 26.65
C PRO A 173 -17.56 59.33 26.14
N GLN A 174 -17.70 58.36 27.07
CA GLN A 174 -18.85 57.48 27.41
C GLN A 174 -19.47 56.43 26.45
N GLN A 175 -19.52 55.20 26.97
CA GLN A 175 -20.26 54.01 26.52
C GLN A 175 -21.77 54.13 26.74
N PRO A 176 -22.59 53.33 26.03
CA PRO A 176 -23.38 52.33 26.76
C PRO A 176 -23.64 50.97 26.05
N GLN A 177 -23.46 49.92 26.84
CA GLN A 177 -24.30 48.73 27.12
C GLN A 177 -25.46 48.24 26.20
N GLN A 178 -25.56 46.88 26.20
CA GLN A 178 -26.73 45.98 26.09
C GLN A 178 -27.26 45.56 24.70
N LYS A 179 -27.35 44.24 24.42
CA LYS A 179 -28.53 43.39 24.73
C LYS A 179 -28.34 41.93 24.24
N ASN A 180 -28.67 40.97 25.11
CA ASN A 180 -28.70 39.52 24.86
C ASN A 180 -29.87 39.11 23.94
N LYS A 181 -29.64 38.11 23.08
CA LYS A 181 -30.67 37.32 22.38
C LYS A 181 -30.37 35.82 22.52
N GLU A 182 -31.35 35.06 23.01
CA GLU A 182 -31.38 33.60 23.08
C GLU A 182 -31.57 32.94 21.69
N PRO A 183 -31.04 31.72 21.47
CA PRO A 183 -31.38 30.89 20.31
C PRO A 183 -32.35 29.73 20.65
N PRO A 184 -33.12 29.22 19.67
CA PRO A 184 -34.11 28.17 19.86
C PRO A 184 -33.54 26.74 19.77
N ALA A 185 -34.35 25.80 20.25
CA ALA A 185 -34.06 24.41 20.58
C ALA A 185 -33.56 23.49 19.44
N PRO A 186 -32.77 22.45 19.74
CA PRO A 186 -32.30 21.47 18.76
C PRO A 186 -33.28 20.30 18.55
N THR A 187 -33.39 19.90 17.29
CA THR A 187 -34.08 18.70 16.76
C THR A 187 -33.45 17.39 17.26
N LYS A 188 -34.31 16.41 17.57
CA LYS A 188 -33.97 15.09 18.12
C LYS A 188 -33.34 14.16 17.06
N PRO A 189 -32.26 13.41 17.39
CA PRO A 189 -31.80 12.30 16.56
C PRO A 189 -32.52 10.98 16.95
N VAL A 190 -32.89 10.21 15.93
CA VAL A 190 -33.43 8.85 16.03
C VAL A 190 -32.35 7.92 16.59
N LYS A 191 -32.61 7.32 17.76
CA LYS A 191 -31.84 6.20 18.32
C LYS A 191 -32.65 4.92 18.09
N ARG A 192 -32.19 4.04 17.19
CA ARG A 192 -32.60 2.64 17.19
C ARG A 192 -31.52 1.85 17.93
N ASN A 193 -31.84 1.44 19.15
CA ASN A 193 -31.09 0.44 19.90
C ASN A 193 -31.62 -0.93 19.47
N ALA A 194 -30.78 -1.77 18.86
CA ALA A 194 -31.02 -3.20 18.84
C ALA A 194 -30.80 -3.73 20.27
N HIS A 195 -31.89 -4.01 20.98
CA HIS A 195 -31.85 -4.86 22.17
C HIS A 195 -31.82 -6.31 21.69
N SER A 196 -30.65 -6.92 21.78
CA SER A 196 -30.49 -8.37 21.75
C SER A 196 -31.03 -8.94 23.05
N ASN A 197 -32.02 -9.83 22.96
CA ASN A 197 -32.43 -10.67 24.07
C ASN A 197 -31.32 -11.70 24.32
N ASN A 198 -30.80 -11.70 25.54
CA ASN A 198 -29.93 -12.75 26.06
C ASN A 198 -30.75 -14.05 26.19
N GLU A 199 -30.55 -14.99 25.28
CA GLU A 199 -30.67 -16.41 25.58
C GLU A 199 -29.26 -16.93 25.88
N THR A 200 -29.06 -17.32 27.12
CA THR A 200 -27.86 -17.98 27.63
C THR A 200 -27.93 -19.45 27.29
N ASP A 201 -27.35 -19.82 26.16
CA ASP A 201 -26.93 -21.20 25.91
C ASP A 201 -25.45 -21.32 26.28
N ASP A 202 -25.24 -22.00 27.40
CA ASP A 202 -23.97 -22.31 28.04
C ASP A 202 -23.37 -23.55 27.33
N ASP A 203 -22.90 -23.36 26.10
CA ASP A 203 -22.09 -24.34 25.39
C ASP A 203 -20.61 -23.99 25.58
N SER A 204 -20.03 -24.59 26.61
CA SER A 204 -18.59 -24.67 26.82
C SER A 204 -17.96 -25.58 25.76
N ASP A 205 -17.79 -25.04 24.56
CA ASP A 205 -16.99 -25.64 23.50
C ASP A 205 -15.52 -25.21 23.70
N ASP A 206 -14.76 -26.08 24.37
CA ASP A 206 -13.29 -26.03 24.44
C ASP A 206 -12.72 -26.35 23.05
N GLY A 207 -12.97 -25.44 22.11
CA GLY A 207 -12.46 -25.44 20.77
C GLY A 207 -10.96 -25.16 20.85
N SER A 208 -10.18 -26.21 21.07
CA SER A 208 -8.76 -26.22 20.77
C SER A 208 -8.61 -25.78 19.32
N HIS A 209 -8.29 -24.50 19.12
CA HIS A 209 -7.89 -23.97 17.83
C HIS A 209 -6.58 -24.67 17.48
N SER A 210 -6.71 -25.86 16.90
CA SER A 210 -5.74 -26.43 16.01
C SER A 210 -5.45 -25.34 15.00
N SER A 211 -4.37 -24.61 15.24
CA SER A 211 -3.66 -23.85 14.23
C SER A 211 -3.17 -24.86 13.21
N GLY A 212 -4.10 -25.38 12.42
CA GLY A 212 -3.77 -26.06 11.19
C GLY A 212 -2.91 -25.07 10.46
N GLU A 213 -1.64 -25.40 10.32
CA GLU A 213 -0.76 -24.80 9.34
C GLU A 213 -1.40 -25.11 7.99
N SER A 214 -2.49 -24.41 7.65
CA SER A 214 -2.93 -24.22 6.29
C SER A 214 -1.67 -23.75 5.58
N SER A 215 -1.23 -24.51 4.58
CA SER A 215 -0.14 -24.09 3.71
C SER A 215 -0.37 -22.62 3.42
N LEU A 216 0.58 -21.78 3.82
CA LEU A 216 0.55 -20.35 3.51
C LEU A 216 0.88 -20.22 2.02
N ASP A 217 0.07 -20.87 1.18
CA ASP A 217 0.03 -20.64 -0.24
C ASP A 217 -0.24 -19.15 -0.38
N GLY A 218 0.71 -18.47 -1.02
CA GLY A 218 0.76 -17.03 -1.04
C GLY A 218 -0.54 -16.47 -1.62
N LEU A 219 -1.07 -15.42 -0.98
CA LEU A 219 -2.18 -14.68 -1.56
C LEU A 219 -1.81 -14.21 -2.97
N GLU A 220 -2.70 -14.46 -3.92
CA GLU A 220 -2.69 -13.85 -5.23
C GLU A 220 -3.43 -12.50 -5.16
N PHE A 221 -3.05 -11.59 -6.06
CA PHE A 221 -3.60 -10.24 -6.09
C PHE A 221 -3.92 -9.83 -7.53
N GLN A 222 -5.09 -9.24 -7.72
CA GLN A 222 -5.51 -8.60 -8.97
C GLN A 222 -5.73 -7.11 -8.70
N PHE A 223 -5.25 -6.24 -9.58
CA PHE A 223 -5.33 -4.78 -9.43
C PHE A 223 -5.89 -4.14 -10.68
N SER A 224 -6.76 -3.14 -10.50
CA SER A 224 -7.10 -2.17 -11.52
C SER A 224 -6.93 -0.79 -10.90
N LEU A 225 -5.83 -0.11 -11.22
CA LEU A 225 -5.46 1.22 -10.73
C LEU A 225 -4.99 2.08 -11.92
N PRO A 226 -4.91 3.42 -11.78
CA PRO A 226 -4.33 4.27 -12.81
C PRO A 226 -2.93 3.82 -13.21
N GLU A 227 -2.57 3.95 -14.49
CA GLU A 227 -1.33 3.41 -15.07
C GLU A 227 -0.06 3.88 -14.31
N ASP A 228 -0.05 5.14 -13.88
CA ASP A 228 1.07 5.72 -13.13
C ASP A 228 1.17 5.18 -11.69
N VAL A 229 0.04 4.80 -11.09
CA VAL A 229 -0.03 4.12 -9.79
C VAL A 229 0.38 2.65 -9.95
N MET A 230 -0.09 1.97 -11.00
CA MET A 230 0.27 0.58 -11.31
C MET A 230 1.78 0.41 -11.48
N THR A 231 2.46 1.34 -12.15
CA THR A 231 3.93 1.32 -12.26
C THR A 231 4.64 1.28 -10.89
N GLN A 232 4.07 1.97 -9.89
CA GLN A 232 4.61 2.01 -8.53
C GLN A 232 4.26 0.74 -7.74
N VAL A 233 3.05 0.21 -7.93
CA VAL A 233 2.61 -1.07 -7.38
C VAL A 233 3.50 -2.20 -7.89
N ASP A 234 3.71 -2.29 -9.20
CA ASP A 234 4.59 -3.27 -9.83
C ASP A 234 6.01 -3.22 -9.27
N GLN A 235 6.53 -2.01 -9.06
CA GLN A 235 7.84 -1.83 -8.46
C GLN A 235 7.87 -2.35 -7.02
N CYS A 236 6.83 -2.05 -6.22
CA CYS A 236 6.71 -2.57 -4.86
C CYS A 236 6.62 -4.11 -4.85
N LEU A 237 5.78 -4.70 -5.70
CA LEU A 237 5.62 -6.15 -5.81
C LEU A 237 6.92 -6.85 -6.21
N ARG A 238 7.67 -6.30 -7.19
CA ARG A 238 9.01 -6.81 -7.54
C ARG A 238 9.98 -6.77 -6.36
N ASP A 239 9.94 -5.73 -5.55
CA ASP A 239 10.84 -5.60 -4.40
C ASP A 239 10.41 -6.50 -3.23
N ILE A 240 9.10 -6.68 -3.02
CA ILE A 240 8.52 -7.66 -2.09
C ILE A 240 8.97 -9.07 -2.45
N GLN A 241 8.87 -9.45 -3.72
CA GLN A 241 9.29 -10.76 -4.22
C GLN A 241 10.80 -10.99 -4.02
N LYS A 242 11.64 -9.98 -4.28
CA LYS A 242 13.10 -10.07 -4.01
C LYS A 242 13.43 -10.24 -2.53
N LEU A 243 12.60 -9.69 -1.65
CA LEU A 243 12.77 -9.76 -0.19
C LEU A 243 12.15 -11.02 0.42
N ASP A 244 11.49 -11.85 -0.38
CA ASP A 244 10.83 -13.08 0.04
C ASP A 244 9.85 -12.81 1.21
N LYS A 245 8.96 -11.83 1.00
CA LYS A 245 7.95 -11.42 1.99
C LYS A 245 6.57 -11.86 1.55
N ILE A 246 5.86 -12.49 2.48
CA ILE A 246 4.45 -12.84 2.33
C ILE A 246 3.62 -11.60 2.65
N VAL A 247 2.82 -11.16 1.68
CA VAL A 247 1.83 -10.09 1.85
C VAL A 247 0.59 -10.70 2.48
N THR A 248 0.13 -10.12 3.59
CA THR A 248 -1.06 -10.57 4.34
C THR A 248 -2.22 -9.59 4.24
N GLY A 249 -1.99 -8.40 3.70
CA GLY A 249 -3.03 -7.41 3.50
C GLY A 249 -2.60 -6.32 2.55
N VAL A 250 -3.56 -5.77 1.84
CA VAL A 250 -3.39 -4.61 0.96
C VAL A 250 -4.50 -3.62 1.29
N ALA A 251 -4.20 -2.33 1.21
CA ALA A 251 -5.19 -1.26 1.35
C ALA A 251 -4.87 -0.15 0.36
N THR A 252 -5.88 0.40 -0.29
CA THR A 252 -5.70 1.44 -1.33
C THR A 252 -6.67 2.60 -1.14
N ASN A 253 -6.32 3.76 -1.69
CA ASN A 253 -7.26 4.86 -1.90
C ASN A 253 -7.39 5.23 -3.38
N GLY A 254 -6.90 4.38 -4.29
CA GLY A 254 -6.83 4.60 -5.74
C GLY A 254 -5.57 5.34 -6.19
N GLU A 255 -5.03 6.24 -5.36
CA GLU A 255 -3.80 6.98 -5.67
C GLU A 255 -2.54 6.33 -5.05
N GLY A 256 -2.71 5.66 -3.91
CA GLY A 256 -1.64 5.08 -3.12
C GLY A 256 -2.08 3.77 -2.48
N THR A 257 -1.14 2.82 -2.40
CA THR A 257 -1.36 1.46 -1.90
C THR A 257 -0.40 1.16 -0.77
N VAL A 258 -0.87 0.47 0.27
CA VAL A 258 -0.06 -0.07 1.37
C VAL A 258 -0.11 -1.59 1.34
N PHE A 259 1.05 -2.23 1.38
CA PHE A 259 1.21 -3.68 1.49
C PHE A 259 1.66 -4.01 2.91
N LEU A 260 0.89 -4.86 3.59
CA LEU A 260 1.21 -5.38 4.91
C LEU A 260 1.82 -6.78 4.79
N TYR A 261 2.94 -7.02 5.46
CA TYR A 261 3.60 -8.32 5.49
C TYR A 261 3.22 -9.11 6.74
N GLY A 262 3.33 -10.44 6.66
CA GLY A 262 3.04 -11.34 7.80
C GLY A 262 3.94 -11.13 9.04
N ASN A 263 5.05 -10.40 8.89
CA ASN A 263 5.93 -10.02 10.01
C ASN A 263 5.71 -8.57 10.51
N GLY A 264 4.54 -7.99 10.20
CA GLY A 264 4.17 -6.60 10.51
C GLY A 264 4.99 -5.54 9.76
N GLY A 265 5.90 -5.96 8.85
CA GLY A 265 6.57 -5.01 7.96
C GLY A 265 5.58 -4.45 6.94
N VAL A 266 5.95 -3.33 6.32
CA VAL A 266 5.11 -2.68 5.30
C VAL A 266 5.94 -2.24 4.09
N ALA A 267 5.31 -2.27 2.91
CA ALA A 267 5.67 -1.43 1.77
C ALA A 267 4.50 -0.51 1.44
N TYR A 268 4.78 0.56 0.70
CA TYR A 268 3.75 1.48 0.25
C TYR A 268 4.22 2.21 -1.00
N THR A 269 3.28 2.57 -1.86
CA THR A 269 3.53 3.49 -2.96
C THR A 269 3.46 4.95 -2.46
N PRO A 270 3.91 5.91 -3.27
CA PRO A 270 3.54 7.31 -3.12
C PRO A 270 2.03 7.55 -2.90
N SER A 271 1.67 8.76 -2.48
CA SER A 271 0.28 9.24 -2.34
C SER A 271 -0.58 8.63 -1.23
N ILE A 272 -0.02 7.77 -0.37
CA ILE A 272 -0.69 7.42 0.89
C ILE A 272 -0.78 8.63 1.84
N PRO A 273 -1.77 8.69 2.77
CA PRO A 273 -1.92 9.82 3.67
C PRO A 273 -0.62 10.16 4.42
N LYS A 274 -0.18 11.42 4.37
CA LYS A 274 1.13 11.85 4.93
C LYS A 274 1.33 11.48 6.40
N ALA A 275 0.27 11.58 7.21
CA ALA A 275 0.31 11.20 8.62
C ALA A 275 0.53 9.68 8.80
N LEU A 276 -0.13 8.86 7.98
CA LEU A 276 0.10 7.41 7.95
C LEU A 276 1.54 7.09 7.50
N TYR A 277 2.03 7.72 6.44
CA TYR A 277 3.43 7.55 5.99
C TYR A 277 4.44 7.83 7.11
N GLN A 278 4.28 8.96 7.82
CA GLN A 278 5.16 9.31 8.94
C GLN A 278 5.11 8.26 10.05
N LYS A 279 3.91 7.77 10.37
CA LYS A 279 3.71 6.72 11.36
C LYS A 279 4.41 5.43 10.95
N LEU A 280 4.13 4.92 9.75
CA LEU A 280 4.71 3.68 9.23
C LEU A 280 6.24 3.74 9.13
N ARG A 281 6.79 4.87 8.69
CA ARG A 281 8.24 5.10 8.62
C ARG A 281 8.91 4.98 9.99
N ASN A 282 8.30 5.53 11.03
CA ASN A 282 8.85 5.49 12.39
C ASN A 282 8.80 4.08 12.99
N LEU A 283 7.86 3.23 12.55
CA LEU A 283 7.67 1.89 13.07
C LEU A 283 8.56 0.82 12.43
N ARG A 284 9.24 1.13 11.32
CA ARG A 284 10.04 0.17 10.54
C ARG A 284 11.08 -0.60 11.36
N ASN A 285 11.68 0.05 12.37
CA ASN A 285 12.73 -0.51 13.21
C ASN A 285 12.25 -0.85 14.64
N THR A 286 10.93 -0.87 14.87
CA THR A 286 10.35 -1.19 16.18
C THR A 286 10.08 -2.69 16.35
N ASN A 287 9.78 -3.08 17.59
CA ASN A 287 9.34 -4.43 17.94
C ASN A 287 8.05 -4.79 17.18
N LEU A 288 7.91 -6.07 16.80
CA LEU A 288 6.73 -6.63 16.14
C LEU A 288 5.40 -6.21 16.80
N LYS A 289 5.34 -6.13 18.14
CA LYS A 289 4.13 -5.69 18.84
C LYS A 289 3.68 -4.26 18.47
N ALA A 290 4.61 -3.36 18.20
CA ALA A 290 4.29 -1.99 17.80
C ALA A 290 4.04 -1.85 16.29
N ARG A 291 4.13 -2.94 15.52
CA ARG A 291 3.95 -2.92 14.08
C ARG A 291 2.48 -3.05 13.69
N PRO A 292 2.10 -2.53 12.51
CA PRO A 292 0.74 -2.63 12.01
C PRO A 292 0.29 -4.09 11.88
N SER A 293 -0.96 -4.34 12.24
CA SER A 293 -1.67 -5.61 12.03
C SER A 293 -2.85 -5.48 11.06
N TYR A 294 -3.37 -4.26 10.89
CA TYR A 294 -4.45 -3.95 9.96
C TYR A 294 -4.36 -2.48 9.55
N ILE A 295 -4.66 -2.19 8.28
CA ILE A 295 -4.65 -0.84 7.72
C ILE A 295 -5.89 -0.70 6.84
N ALA A 296 -6.59 0.43 6.99
CA ALA A 296 -7.60 0.89 6.06
C ALA A 296 -7.21 2.30 5.58
N VAL A 297 -7.26 2.51 4.27
CA VAL A 297 -6.98 3.82 3.66
C VAL A 297 -8.27 4.29 3.00
N GLY A 298 -8.57 5.57 3.13
CA GLY A 298 -9.72 6.17 2.45
C GLY A 298 -9.31 7.42 1.70
N THR A 299 -10.19 7.86 0.81
CA THR A 299 -10.06 9.15 0.13
C THR A 299 -10.00 10.31 1.14
N LYS A 300 -9.58 11.49 0.69
CA LYS A 300 -9.50 12.72 1.53
C LYS A 300 -8.55 12.58 2.73
N ASN A 301 -7.44 11.87 2.54
CA ASN A 301 -6.39 11.66 3.54
C ASN A 301 -6.90 10.97 4.83
N ARG A 302 -7.90 10.10 4.72
CA ARG A 302 -8.40 9.31 5.85
C ARG A 302 -7.63 8.01 5.96
N TYR A 303 -7.41 7.56 7.19
CA TYR A 303 -6.83 6.25 7.43
C TYR A 303 -7.18 5.76 8.83
N PHE A 304 -7.08 4.46 8.99
CA PHE A 304 -7.06 3.77 10.27
C PHE A 304 -5.94 2.72 10.22
N VAL A 305 -5.16 2.62 11.30
CA VAL A 305 -4.17 1.56 11.48
C VAL A 305 -4.29 1.00 12.88
N ALA A 306 -4.41 -0.33 12.97
CA ALA A 306 -4.32 -1.07 14.22
C ALA A 306 -2.94 -1.75 14.31
N PHE A 307 -2.44 -1.89 15.54
CA PHE A 307 -1.14 -2.49 15.84
C PHE A 307 -1.30 -3.80 16.62
N HIS A 308 -0.28 -4.65 16.56
CA HIS A 308 -0.29 -5.94 17.27
C HIS A 308 -0.34 -5.83 18.81
N ASP A 309 -0.03 -4.67 19.38
CA ASP A 309 -0.12 -4.39 20.81
C ASP A 309 -1.51 -3.95 21.27
N GLY A 310 -2.49 -3.95 20.36
CA GLY A 310 -3.88 -3.54 20.64
C GLY A 310 -4.08 -2.02 20.64
N THR A 311 -3.05 -1.24 20.30
CA THR A 311 -3.21 0.21 20.08
C THR A 311 -3.63 0.50 18.64
N ALA A 312 -4.03 1.75 18.36
CA ALA A 312 -4.38 2.20 17.02
C ALA A 312 -4.07 3.69 16.82
N ASP A 313 -4.00 4.10 15.54
CA ASP A 313 -3.87 5.50 15.12
C ASP A 313 -4.78 5.76 13.92
N TRP A 314 -5.36 6.96 13.81
CA TRP A 314 -6.31 7.26 12.75
C TRP A 314 -6.42 8.75 12.43
N LYS A 315 -6.88 9.03 11.22
CA LYS A 315 -7.41 10.33 10.80
C LYS A 315 -8.78 10.13 10.18
N ALA A 316 -9.81 10.53 10.92
CA ALA A 316 -11.20 10.20 10.61
C ALA A 316 -12.18 11.30 11.07
N PRO A 317 -13.45 11.24 10.68
CA PRO A 317 -14.52 12.11 11.21
C PRO A 317 -14.66 12.04 12.73
N LYS A 318 -15.13 13.12 13.35
CA LYS A 318 -15.36 13.21 14.80
C LYS A 318 -16.31 12.13 15.33
N ALA A 319 -17.24 11.65 14.51
CA ALA A 319 -18.12 10.57 14.89
C ALA A 319 -17.37 9.24 15.04
N LEU A 320 -16.58 8.86 14.04
CA LEU A 320 -15.72 7.68 14.09
C LEU A 320 -14.67 7.80 15.22
N ASP A 321 -14.07 8.98 15.41
CA ASP A 321 -13.14 9.23 16.52
C ASP A 321 -13.73 8.90 17.90
N ARG A 322 -15.00 9.26 18.15
CA ARG A 322 -15.69 8.91 19.40
C ARG A 322 -15.92 7.41 19.55
N ILE A 323 -16.29 6.73 18.46
CA ILE A 323 -16.50 5.27 18.44
C ILE A 323 -15.16 4.57 18.73
N LEU A 324 -14.10 4.91 18.01
CA LEU A 324 -12.77 4.29 18.16
C LEU A 324 -12.16 4.52 19.55
N LYS A 325 -12.29 5.73 20.11
CA LYS A 325 -11.85 6.02 21.50
C LYS A 325 -12.57 5.15 22.52
N LYS A 326 -13.88 4.96 22.35
CA LYS A 326 -14.66 4.07 23.21
C LYS A 326 -14.18 2.61 23.05
N CYS A 327 -14.02 2.14 21.81
CA CYS A 327 -13.51 0.81 21.52
C CYS A 327 -12.16 0.51 22.18
N ILE A 328 -11.21 1.45 22.10
CA ILE A 328 -9.88 1.31 22.72
C ILE A 328 -9.98 1.32 24.24
N SER A 329 -10.81 2.20 24.82
CA SER A 329 -11.06 2.23 26.26
C SER A 329 -11.65 0.90 26.77
N ASP A 330 -12.51 0.28 25.97
CA ASP A 330 -13.18 -0.98 26.28
C ASP A 330 -12.31 -2.21 25.91
N GLN A 331 -11.08 -2.01 25.40
CA GLN A 331 -10.20 -3.05 24.85
C GLN A 331 -10.85 -3.91 23.74
N LYS A 332 -11.79 -3.32 22.99
CA LYS A 332 -12.52 -3.95 21.89
C LYS A 332 -12.14 -3.29 20.57
N MET A 333 -10.96 -3.59 20.04
CA MET A 333 -10.55 -3.07 18.74
C MET A 333 -11.55 -3.45 17.63
N PRO A 334 -11.82 -2.58 16.66
CA PRO A 334 -12.54 -2.98 15.47
C PRO A 334 -11.78 -4.06 14.70
N ARG A 335 -12.54 -4.95 14.09
CA ARG A 335 -12.05 -5.95 13.15
C ARG A 335 -11.83 -5.35 11.75
N SER A 336 -12.74 -4.48 11.32
CA SER A 336 -12.67 -3.79 10.03
C SER A 336 -13.16 -2.35 10.15
N VAL A 337 -12.51 -1.43 9.45
CA VAL A 337 -12.93 -0.04 9.31
C VAL A 337 -12.89 0.30 7.83
N SER A 338 -13.94 0.89 7.30
CA SER A 338 -13.96 1.35 5.91
C SER A 338 -14.52 2.76 5.76
N PHE A 339 -14.12 3.42 4.69
CA PHE A 339 -14.36 4.83 4.42
C PHE A 339 -15.10 5.00 3.08
N GLY A 340 -16.35 5.45 3.11
CA GLY A 340 -17.13 5.66 1.88
C GLY A 340 -16.90 7.02 1.22
N LYS A 341 -17.76 7.35 0.24
CA LYS A 341 -17.74 8.56 -0.61
C LYS A 341 -17.48 9.89 0.09
N THR A 342 -18.26 10.21 1.11
CA THR A 342 -18.13 11.49 1.82
C THR A 342 -17.14 11.36 2.98
N PHE A 343 -16.53 12.47 3.40
CA PHE A 343 -15.56 12.44 4.50
C PHE A 343 -16.16 11.81 5.77
N ASP A 344 -17.42 12.16 6.08
CA ASP A 344 -18.19 11.68 7.22
C ASP A 344 -18.80 10.28 7.07
N THR A 345 -18.63 9.62 5.91
CA THR A 345 -19.11 8.26 5.68
C THR A 345 -18.07 7.23 6.09
N PHE A 346 -18.45 6.34 6.99
CA PHE A 346 -17.63 5.22 7.45
C PHE A 346 -18.49 4.04 7.91
N PHE A 347 -17.87 2.87 7.94
CA PHE A 347 -18.44 1.63 8.48
C PHE A 347 -17.41 0.94 9.37
N VAL A 348 -17.84 0.42 10.51
CA VAL A 348 -17.00 -0.30 11.48
C VAL A 348 -17.62 -1.65 11.77
N VAL A 349 -16.83 -2.71 11.67
CA VAL A 349 -17.17 -4.08 12.10
C VAL A 349 -16.32 -4.42 13.31
N PHE A 350 -16.93 -4.95 14.36
CA PHE A 350 -16.27 -5.35 15.61
C PHE A 350 -15.93 -6.84 15.62
N HIS A 351 -15.06 -7.29 16.54
CA HIS A 351 -14.67 -8.71 16.61
C HIS A 351 -15.83 -9.67 16.94
N ASP A 352 -16.86 -9.20 17.65
CA ASP A 352 -18.07 -9.98 17.91
C ASP A 352 -18.94 -10.14 16.66
N GLY A 353 -18.65 -9.39 15.57
CA GLY A 353 -19.37 -9.38 14.31
C GLY A 353 -20.51 -8.37 14.26
N SER A 354 -20.76 -7.66 15.35
CA SER A 354 -21.62 -6.47 15.35
C SER A 354 -20.96 -5.34 14.56
N TRP A 355 -21.75 -4.34 14.19
CA TRP A 355 -21.28 -3.25 13.35
C TRP A 355 -21.97 -1.91 13.65
N GLN A 356 -21.34 -0.83 13.23
CA GLN A 356 -21.87 0.54 13.27
C GLN A 356 -21.42 1.30 12.03
N TYR A 357 -22.30 2.11 11.46
CA TYR A 357 -21.97 3.02 10.37
C TYR A 357 -22.57 4.40 10.61
N GLN A 358 -22.03 5.40 9.92
CA GLN A 358 -22.59 6.74 9.87
C GLN A 358 -22.14 7.43 8.58
N GLY A 359 -22.98 8.33 8.06
CA GLY A 359 -22.67 9.21 6.93
C GLY A 359 -23.79 9.22 5.90
N ARG A 360 -23.78 10.23 5.03
CA ARG A 360 -24.80 10.36 3.97
C ARG A 360 -24.45 9.61 2.69
N GLY A 361 -23.25 9.04 2.61
CA GLY A 361 -22.77 8.29 1.46
C GLY A 361 -22.77 6.78 1.70
N ILE A 362 -23.58 6.29 2.66
CA ILE A 362 -23.83 4.86 2.80
C ILE A 362 -24.79 4.45 1.67
N PRO A 363 -24.43 3.46 0.83
CA PRO A 363 -25.29 3.00 -0.26
C PRO A 363 -26.61 2.43 0.27
N GLU A 364 -27.74 2.79 -0.37
CA GLU A 364 -29.07 2.27 0.01
C GLU A 364 -29.12 0.75 -0.11
N SER A 365 -28.51 0.20 -1.17
CA SER A 365 -28.38 -1.24 -1.40
C SER A 365 -27.62 -1.98 -0.29
N LEU A 366 -26.69 -1.31 0.39
CA LEU A 366 -26.01 -1.85 1.58
C LEU A 366 -26.94 -1.86 2.79
N GLU A 367 -27.72 -0.79 3.01
CA GLU A 367 -28.69 -0.74 4.12
C GLU A 367 -29.76 -1.83 3.97
N GLU A 368 -30.32 -1.98 2.77
CA GLU A 368 -31.26 -3.05 2.43
C GLU A 368 -30.66 -4.43 2.73
N LYS A 369 -29.39 -4.65 2.36
CA LYS A 369 -28.72 -5.93 2.62
C LYS A 369 -28.54 -6.20 4.11
N LEU A 370 -28.27 -5.17 4.90
CA LEU A 370 -28.13 -5.31 6.35
C LEU A 370 -29.49 -5.59 7.03
N GLU A 371 -30.57 -5.02 6.50
CA GLU A 371 -31.94 -5.30 6.94
C GLU A 371 -32.38 -6.73 6.57
N GLU A 372 -32.10 -7.20 5.35
CA GLU A 372 -32.38 -8.59 4.91
C GLU A 372 -31.70 -9.63 5.81
N ARG A 373 -30.50 -9.28 6.30
CA ARG A 373 -29.73 -10.11 7.24
C ARG A 373 -30.26 -10.08 8.67
N ASP A 374 -31.33 -9.34 8.94
CA ASP A 374 -31.90 -9.15 10.28
C ASP A 374 -30.84 -8.65 11.29
N CYS A 375 -29.97 -7.73 10.85
CA CYS A 375 -28.91 -7.13 11.67
C CYS A 375 -27.99 -8.14 12.41
N ARG A 376 -27.78 -9.34 11.85
CA ARG A 376 -26.92 -10.37 12.46
C ARG A 376 -25.51 -9.86 12.74
N ALA A 377 -24.99 -10.25 13.92
CA ALA A 377 -23.65 -9.92 14.41
C ALA A 377 -22.61 -10.95 13.97
N ASP A 378 -22.49 -11.19 12.67
CA ASP A 378 -21.62 -12.19 12.07
C ASP A 378 -20.70 -11.63 10.98
N LEU A 379 -20.63 -10.31 10.82
CA LEU A 379 -19.74 -9.69 9.84
C LEU A 379 -18.26 -9.84 10.25
N MET A 380 -17.39 -10.00 9.26
CA MET A 380 -15.94 -10.00 9.44
C MET A 380 -15.30 -8.78 8.80
N THR A 381 -15.70 -8.48 7.56
CA THR A 381 -15.09 -7.45 6.74
C THR A 381 -16.16 -6.61 6.10
N VAL A 382 -15.86 -5.32 5.97
CA VAL A 382 -16.61 -4.36 5.17
C VAL A 382 -15.61 -3.50 4.42
N ASN A 383 -15.84 -3.28 3.13
CA ASN A 383 -15.15 -2.25 2.36
C ASN A 383 -16.18 -1.39 1.62
N LEU A 384 -15.94 -0.09 1.59
CA LEU A 384 -16.76 0.93 0.95
C LEU A 384 -15.89 1.66 -0.06
N GLY A 385 -16.41 1.85 -1.27
CA GLY A 385 -15.80 2.65 -2.31
C GLY A 385 -16.30 4.09 -2.35
N PRO A 386 -15.59 4.96 -3.09
CA PRO A 386 -15.95 6.35 -3.25
C PRO A 386 -17.13 6.57 -4.19
N GLU A 387 -17.49 5.60 -5.05
CA GLU A 387 -18.61 5.71 -5.98
C GLU A 387 -19.88 5.01 -5.52
N GLY A 388 -19.84 4.35 -4.36
CA GLY A 388 -20.98 3.63 -3.79
C GLY A 388 -20.75 2.13 -3.72
N GLU A 389 -19.62 1.65 -4.26
CA GLU A 389 -19.23 0.26 -4.20
C GLU A 389 -19.19 -0.22 -2.74
N TRP A 390 -19.61 -1.46 -2.51
CA TRP A 390 -19.44 -2.06 -1.20
C TRP A 390 -19.21 -3.56 -1.28
N PHE A 391 -18.52 -4.06 -0.25
CA PHE A 391 -18.21 -5.47 -0.05
C PHE A 391 -18.47 -5.84 1.41
N LEU A 392 -19.16 -6.95 1.63
CA LEU A 392 -19.38 -7.57 2.94
C LEU A 392 -18.92 -9.02 2.93
N LYS A 393 -18.27 -9.43 4.01
CA LYS A 393 -17.92 -10.83 4.27
C LYS A 393 -18.34 -11.25 5.66
N ALA A 394 -19.06 -12.36 5.77
CA ALA A 394 -19.51 -12.92 7.05
C ALA A 394 -18.58 -14.04 7.55
N LYS A 395 -18.71 -14.40 8.83
CA LYS A 395 -17.94 -15.46 9.49
C LYS A 395 -18.08 -16.83 8.84
N ASN A 396 -19.22 -17.11 8.21
CA ASN A 396 -19.47 -18.34 7.48
C ASN A 396 -18.90 -18.35 6.05
N GLY A 397 -18.07 -17.36 5.70
CA GLY A 397 -17.44 -17.25 4.37
C GLY A 397 -18.35 -16.72 3.27
N ARG A 398 -19.65 -16.51 3.52
CA ARG A 398 -20.53 -15.88 2.54
C ARG A 398 -20.11 -14.42 2.32
N MET A 399 -20.20 -14.00 1.07
CA MET A 399 -19.78 -12.69 0.59
C MET A 399 -20.92 -12.04 -0.18
N TRP A 400 -20.97 -10.71 -0.13
CA TRP A 400 -21.93 -9.89 -0.87
C TRP A 400 -21.24 -8.62 -1.33
N TRP A 401 -21.59 -8.15 -2.51
CA TRP A 401 -21.14 -6.88 -3.05
C TRP A 401 -22.23 -6.29 -3.93
N ASN A 402 -22.19 -4.99 -4.14
CA ASN A 402 -23.04 -4.30 -5.10
C ASN A 402 -22.39 -2.97 -5.51
N GLU A 403 -22.99 -2.32 -6.52
CA GLU A 403 -22.55 -1.03 -7.08
C GLU A 403 -21.11 -1.04 -7.63
N ILE A 404 -20.57 -2.23 -7.93
CA ILE A 404 -19.26 -2.40 -8.57
C ILE A 404 -19.34 -2.28 -10.10
N SER A 405 -18.20 -2.05 -10.74
CA SER A 405 -18.10 -2.03 -12.21
C SER A 405 -18.30 -3.42 -12.81
N GLU A 406 -18.77 -3.49 -14.06
CA GLU A 406 -18.89 -4.76 -14.81
C GLU A 406 -17.54 -5.46 -14.96
N GLU A 407 -16.45 -4.70 -15.12
CA GLU A 407 -15.08 -5.23 -15.13
C GLU A 407 -14.75 -5.96 -13.83
N LEU A 408 -14.99 -5.33 -12.67
CA LEU A 408 -14.72 -5.93 -11.37
C LEU A 408 -15.61 -7.15 -11.11
N ASP A 409 -16.88 -7.10 -11.50
CA ASP A 409 -17.78 -8.24 -11.35
C ASP A 409 -17.33 -9.44 -12.20
N GLY A 410 -16.86 -9.18 -13.43
CA GLY A 410 -16.26 -10.20 -14.29
C GLY A 410 -15.04 -10.87 -13.65
N GLU A 411 -14.10 -10.08 -13.13
CA GLU A 411 -12.89 -10.59 -12.44
C GLU A 411 -13.23 -11.42 -11.20
N ILE A 412 -14.24 -11.02 -10.42
CA ILE A 412 -14.71 -11.79 -9.26
C ILE A 412 -15.30 -13.12 -9.72
N ASN A 413 -16.13 -13.12 -10.76
CA ASN A 413 -16.73 -14.34 -11.28
C ASN A 413 -15.67 -15.31 -11.81
N ASP A 414 -14.65 -14.82 -12.54
CA ASP A 414 -13.54 -15.64 -13.01
C ASP A 414 -12.76 -16.30 -11.86
N ILE A 415 -12.51 -15.55 -10.77
CA ILE A 415 -11.88 -16.09 -9.55
C ILE A 415 -12.74 -17.20 -8.95
N LEU A 416 -14.04 -16.95 -8.75
CA LEU A 416 -14.94 -17.91 -8.12
C LEU A 416 -15.18 -19.16 -8.98
N ASP A 417 -15.33 -19.00 -10.30
CA ASP A 417 -15.54 -20.10 -11.25
C ASP A 417 -14.28 -20.98 -11.40
N SER A 418 -13.10 -20.41 -11.17
CA SER A 418 -11.84 -21.17 -11.08
C SER A 418 -11.68 -21.99 -9.80
N GLY A 419 -12.66 -21.91 -8.88
CA GLY A 419 -12.64 -22.60 -7.59
C GLY A 419 -11.80 -21.90 -6.52
N LYS A 420 -11.21 -20.73 -6.83
CA LYS A 420 -10.42 -19.95 -5.89
C LYS A 420 -11.31 -19.23 -4.89
N TYR A 421 -10.76 -18.97 -3.71
CA TYR A 421 -11.47 -18.28 -2.64
C TYR A 421 -11.06 -16.82 -2.53
N LEU A 422 -12.04 -15.93 -2.67
CA LEU A 422 -11.88 -14.49 -2.50
C LEU A 422 -11.71 -14.12 -1.01
N HIS A 423 -10.51 -13.62 -0.67
CA HIS A 423 -10.18 -13.22 0.70
C HIS A 423 -10.72 -11.85 1.04
N ASN A 424 -10.40 -10.86 0.21
CA ASN A 424 -10.74 -9.46 0.42
C ASN A 424 -10.78 -8.70 -0.91
N MET A 425 -11.53 -7.61 -0.91
CA MET A 425 -11.66 -6.65 -2.01
C MET A 425 -11.68 -5.24 -1.43
N ASP A 426 -10.91 -4.31 -1.98
CA ASP A 426 -10.92 -2.91 -1.55
C ASP A 426 -11.05 -1.97 -2.75
N PHE A 427 -11.55 -0.76 -2.47
CA PHE A 427 -11.94 0.19 -3.49
C PHE A 427 -11.15 1.49 -3.35
N GLY A 428 -10.71 2.04 -4.48
CA GLY A 428 -9.99 3.29 -4.61
C GLY A 428 -10.77 4.32 -5.43
N ASP A 429 -10.21 5.53 -5.54
CA ASP A 429 -10.79 6.59 -6.37
C ASP A 429 -10.81 6.21 -7.86
N GLY A 430 -11.76 6.76 -8.61
CA GLY A 430 -11.88 6.56 -10.06
C GLY A 430 -12.20 5.13 -10.51
N GLY A 431 -12.93 4.36 -9.70
CA GLY A 431 -13.27 2.96 -10.00
C GLY A 431 -12.12 1.98 -9.81
N SER A 432 -11.03 2.43 -9.18
CA SER A 432 -9.88 1.60 -8.88
C SER A 432 -10.23 0.51 -7.87
N PHE A 433 -9.64 -0.67 -8.00
CA PHE A 433 -9.86 -1.77 -7.06
C PHE A 433 -8.63 -2.66 -6.89
N PHE A 434 -8.64 -3.46 -5.83
CA PHE A 434 -7.83 -4.68 -5.78
C PHE A 434 -8.65 -5.84 -5.23
N LEU A 435 -8.28 -7.05 -5.67
CA LEU A 435 -8.78 -8.32 -5.15
C LEU A 435 -7.60 -9.11 -4.56
N SER A 436 -7.86 -9.83 -3.49
CA SER A 436 -6.92 -10.82 -2.93
C SER A 436 -7.62 -12.16 -2.81
N PHE A 437 -6.96 -13.22 -3.26
CA PHE A 437 -7.54 -14.56 -3.36
C PHE A 437 -6.46 -15.64 -3.26
N HIS A 438 -6.86 -16.89 -3.13
CA HIS A 438 -5.97 -18.05 -3.12
C HIS A 438 -6.70 -19.29 -3.66
N GLU A 439 -5.94 -20.32 -4.03
CA GLU A 439 -6.44 -21.62 -4.50
C GLU A 439 -7.34 -22.34 -3.50
#